data_AF-A0A7L8S2R9-F1
#
_entry.id   AF-A0A7L8S2R9-F1
#
_cell.length_a   1.000
_cell.length_b   1.000
_cell.length_c   1.000
_cell.angle_alpha   90.00
_cell.angle_beta   90.00
_cell.angle_gamma   90.00
#
_symmetry.space_group_name_H-M   'P 1'
#
loop_
_entity.id
_entity.type
_entity.pdbx_description
1 polymer ?
#
loop_
_entity_poly.entity_id
_entity_poly.type
_entity_poly.pdbx_seq_one_letter_code
_entity_poly.pdbx_strand_id
1 'polypeptide(L)' 'MNMTGIPLEAYAFEWVMERQCVKADKASVIVNDANRYAIETAGSNPAYPLELFQRVITVSLETVKIVRSLPALDIAP' A
#
# COMPACT_ATOMS: atom_id res chain seq x y z
N MET A 1 -16.25 -2.78 -2.91
CA MET A 1 -16.07 -1.32 -2.71
C MET A 1 -15.40 -0.77 -3.95
N ASN A 2 -16.05 0.16 -4.64
CA ASN A 2 -15.46 0.82 -5.81
C ASN A 2 -14.71 2.06 -5.29
N MET A 3 -13.37 2.04 -5.35
CA MET A 3 -12.53 3.13 -4.84
C MET A 3 -12.42 4.25 -5.88
N THR A 4 -13.46 5.08 -5.98
CA THR A 4 -13.41 6.31 -6.78
C THR A 4 -12.82 7.44 -5.93
N GLY A 5 -11.72 8.05 -6.38
CA GLY A 5 -11.15 9.26 -5.74
C GLY A 5 -9.67 9.20 -5.36
N ILE A 6 -8.91 8.20 -5.82
CA ILE A 6 -7.47 8.13 -5.54
C ILE A 6 -6.74 9.09 -6.47
N PRO A 7 -5.98 10.07 -5.93
CA PRO A 7 -5.23 11.01 -6.77
C PRO A 7 -4.15 10.28 -7.56
N LEU A 8 -3.98 10.68 -8.83
CA LEU A 8 -2.97 10.15 -9.78
C LEU A 8 -1.53 10.15 -9.22
N GLU A 9 -1.26 10.98 -8.21
CA GLU A 9 0.05 11.09 -7.54
C GLU A 9 0.32 9.97 -6.53
N ALA A 10 -0.61 9.04 -6.32
CA ALA A 10 -0.43 7.94 -5.37
C ALA A 10 0.41 6.80 -5.99
N TYR A 11 1.71 7.03 -6.19
CA TYR A 11 2.66 6.02 -6.70
C TYR A 11 2.69 4.73 -5.85
N ALA A 12 2.33 4.82 -4.56
CA ALA A 12 2.22 3.68 -3.67
C ALA A 12 1.03 2.75 -4.00
N PHE A 13 0.01 3.25 -4.71
CA PHE A 13 -1.20 2.49 -5.02
C PHE A 13 -0.90 1.28 -5.91
N GLU A 14 -0.20 1.49 -7.03
CA GLU A 14 0.11 0.42 -7.98
C GLU A 14 0.99 -0.67 -7.34
N TRP A 15 1.99 -0.26 -6.56
CA TRP A 15 2.88 -1.18 -5.86
C TRP A 15 2.15 -2.07 -4.86
N VAL A 16 1.16 -1.51 -4.14
CA VAL A 16 0.36 -2.29 -3.19
C VAL A 16 -0.60 -3.22 -3.92
N MET A 17 -1.23 -2.77 -5.01
CA MET A 17 -2.12 -3.62 -5.82
C MET A 17 -1.40 -4.84 -6.40
N GLU A 18 -0.13 -4.69 -6.81
CA GLU A 18 0.68 -5.80 -7.31
C GLU A 18 0.96 -6.87 -6.25
N ARG A 19 1.12 -6.44 -4.99
CA ARG A 19 1.52 -7.28 -3.86
C ARG A 19 0.36 -7.88 -3.08
N GLN A 20 -0.80 -7.22 -3.05
CA GLN A 20 -2.02 -7.69 -2.41
C GLN A 20 -2.85 -8.57 -3.38
N CYS A 21 -2.21 -9.58 -3.96
CA CYS A 21 -2.82 -10.47 -4.94
C CYS A 21 -2.49 -11.93 -4.59
N VAL A 22 -3.44 -12.84 -4.80
CA VAL A 22 -3.19 -14.28 -4.73
C VAL A 22 -2.50 -14.71 -6.02
N LYS A 23 -1.24 -15.14 -5.92
CA LYS A 23 -0.44 -15.59 -7.07
C LYS A 23 0.04 -17.02 -6.82
N ALA A 24 -0.22 -17.90 -7.76
CA ALA A 24 0.34 -19.25 -7.77
C ALA A 24 1.61 -19.26 -8.63
N ASP A 25 2.74 -19.64 -8.03
CA ASP A 25 3.95 -19.89 -8.79
C ASP A 25 3.83 -21.23 -9.53
N LYS A 26 3.96 -21.20 -10.86
CA LYS A 26 3.73 -22.39 -11.71
C LYS A 26 4.84 -23.44 -11.58
N ALA A 27 6.04 -23.05 -11.18
CA ALA A 27 7.17 -23.96 -11.07
C ALA A 27 7.16 -24.74 -9.75
N SER A 28 6.75 -24.10 -8.65
CA SER A 28 6.74 -24.69 -7.30
C SER A 28 5.36 -25.13 -6.82
N VAL A 29 4.28 -24.75 -7.50
CA VAL A 29 2.88 -24.94 -7.06
C VAL A 29 2.57 -24.21 -5.74
N ILE A 30 3.47 -23.35 -5.26
CA ILE A 30 3.26 -22.59 -4.02
C ILE A 30 2.31 -21.43 -4.32
N VAL A 31 1.18 -21.43 -3.61
CA VAL A 31 0.22 -20.33 -3.64
C VAL A 31 0.67 -19.27 -2.64
N ASN A 32 1.08 -18.12 -3.15
CA ASN A 32 1.25 -16.90 -2.38
C ASN A 32 -0.12 -16.25 -2.22
N ASP A 33 -0.74 -16.48 -1.07
CA ASP A 33 -2.00 -15.85 -0.68
C ASP A 33 -1.72 -14.79 0.39
N ALA A 34 -1.71 -13.53 -0.03
CA ALA A 34 -1.52 -12.38 0.86
C ALA A 34 -2.59 -12.29 1.97
N ASN A 35 -3.77 -12.89 1.79
CA ASN A 35 -4.83 -12.87 2.79
C ASN A 35 -4.53 -13.81 3.97
N ARG A 36 -3.75 -14.88 3.77
CA ARG A 36 -3.39 -15.79 4.87
C ARG A 36 -2.58 -15.10 5.97
N TYR A 37 -1.79 -14.10 5.62
CA TYR A 37 -1.04 -13.31 6.60
C TYR A 37 -1.96 -12.66 7.64
N ALA A 38 -3.15 -12.23 7.24
CA ALA A 38 -4.13 -11.64 8.14
C ALA A 38 -4.68 -12.65 9.17
N ILE A 39 -4.84 -13.92 8.75
CA ILE A 39 -5.28 -15.01 9.61
C ILE A 39 -4.18 -15.38 10.61
N GLU A 40 -2.94 -15.49 10.15
CA GLU A 40 -1.81 -15.96 10.95
C GLU A 40 -1.23 -14.90 11.89
N THR A 41 -1.26 -13.62 11.53
CA THR A 41 -0.51 -12.57 12.25
C THR A 41 -1.39 -11.43 12.77
N ALA A 42 -2.55 -11.17 12.16
CA ALA A 42 -3.42 -10.04 12.51
C ALA A 42 -4.66 -10.45 13.32
N GLY A 43 -4.58 -11.53 14.10
CA GLY A 43 -5.64 -11.93 15.03
C GLY A 43 -6.94 -12.36 14.35
N SER A 44 -6.86 -12.97 13.16
CA SER A 44 -8.03 -13.36 12.35
C SER A 44 -8.88 -12.18 11.85
N ASN A 45 -8.31 -10.99 11.65
CA ASN A 45 -9.01 -9.89 10.98
C ASN A 45 -8.93 -10.03 9.45
N PRO A 46 -9.98 -10.52 8.75
CA PRO A 46 -9.95 -10.64 7.29
C PRO A 46 -9.87 -9.29 6.57
N ALA A 47 -10.22 -8.18 7.24
CA ALA A 47 -10.13 -6.84 6.68
C ALA A 47 -8.73 -6.21 6.81
N TYR A 48 -7.80 -6.87 7.51
CA TYR A 48 -6.45 -6.35 7.75
C TYR A 48 -5.71 -5.89 6.48
N PRO A 49 -5.76 -6.63 5.34
CA PRO A 49 -5.12 -6.18 4.11
C PRO A 49 -5.69 -4.85 3.58
N LEU A 50 -7.02 -4.68 3.67
CA LEU A 50 -7.70 -3.45 3.24
C LEU A 50 -7.39 -2.28 4.19
N GLU A 51 -7.38 -2.52 5.50
CA GLU A 51 -7.04 -1.50 6.49
C GLU A 51 -5.58 -1.04 6.37
N LEU A 52 -4.66 -1.99 6.16
CA LEU A 52 -3.25 -1.67 5.91
C LEU A 52 -3.10 -0.81 4.67
N PHE A 53 -3.82 -1.15 3.60
CA PHE A 53 -3.81 -0.37 2.38
C PHE A 53 -4.31 1.06 2.57
N GLN A 54 -5.44 1.23 3.28
CA GLN A 54 -5.96 2.55 3.62
C GLN A 54 -4.93 3.36 4.44
N ARG A 55 -4.24 2.74 5.40
CA ARG A 55 -3.17 3.39 6.18
C ARG A 55 -2.00 3.83 5.31
N VAL A 56 -1.56 2.98 4.38
CA VAL A 56 -0.47 3.32 3.44
C VAL A 56 -0.85 4.49 2.55
N ILE A 57 -2.09 4.54 2.04
CA ILE A 57 -2.59 5.69 1.26
C ILE A 57 -2.56 6.96 2.10
N THR A 58 -3.08 6.92 3.33
CA THR A 58 -3.10 8.07 4.24
C THR A 58 -1.70 8.59 4.52
N VAL A 59 -0.76 7.71 4.90
CA VAL A 59 0.64 8.11 5.16
C VAL A 59 1.28 8.70 3.90
N SER A 60 1.00 8.14 2.72
CA SER A 60 1.54 8.67 1.45
C SER A 60 1.04 10.08 1.17
N LEU A 61 -0.26 10.34 1.36
CA LEU A 61 -0.85 11.67 1.16
C LEU A 61 -0.33 12.69 2.18
N GLU A 62 -0.23 12.30 3.45
CA GLU A 62 0.36 13.16 4.47
C GLU A 62 1.84 13.46 4.20
N THR A 63 2.59 12.48 3.68
CA THR A 63 3.98 12.67 3.27
C THR A 63 4.09 13.73 2.16
N VAL A 64 3.24 13.66 1.13
CA VAL A 64 3.23 14.66 0.05
C VAL A 64 2.90 16.05 0.59
N LYS A 65 1.96 16.17 1.55
CA LYS A 65 1.68 17.45 2.22
C LYS A 65 2.89 17.99 2.97
N ILE A 66 3.58 17.15 3.75
CA ILE A 66 4.78 17.55 4.50
C ILE A 66 5.87 18.01 3.54
N VAL A 67 6.18 17.22 2.50
CA VAL A 67 7.19 17.56 1.50
C VAL A 67 6.88 18.89 0.81
N ARG A 68 5.61 19.14 0.46
CA ARG A 68 5.16 20.41 -0.13
C ARG A 68 5.24 21.60 0.83
N SER A 69 5.24 21.36 2.14
CA SER A 69 5.35 22.40 3.17
C SER A 69 6.79 22.76 3.54
N LEU A 70 7.78 22.01 3.03
CA LEU A 70 9.18 22.29 3.31
C LEU A 70 9.62 23.62 2.67
N PRO A 71 10.51 24.38 3.35
CA PRO A 71 11.09 25.57 2.77
C PRO A 71 11.92 25.22 1.52
N ALA A 72 12.11 26.22 0.65
CA ALA A 72 12.96 26.05 -0.53
C ALA A 72 14.35 25.57 -0.11
N LEU A 73 14.89 24.61 -0.85
CA LEU A 73 16.20 24.05 -0.58
C LEU A 73 17.25 25.13 -0.81
N ASP A 74 17.93 25.55 0.26
CA ASP A 74 19.07 26.45 0.18
C ASP A 74 20.30 25.65 -0.26
N ILE A 75 20.68 25.80 -1.53
CA ILE A 75 21.87 25.19 -2.09
C ILE A 75 22.92 26.30 -2.19
N ALA A 76 23.82 26.36 -1.20
CA ALA A 76 24.98 27.24 -1.27
C ALA A 76 25.91 26.80 -2.43
N PRO A 77 26.55 27.75 -3.15
CA PRO A 77 27.40 27.47 -4.31
C PRO A 77 28.66 26.67 -3.98
#